data_AF-E9H2I7-F1
#
_entry.id   AF-E9H2I7-F1
#
_cell.length_a   1.000
_cell.length_b   1.000
_cell.length_c   1.000
_cell.angle_alpha   90.00
_cell.angle_beta   90.00
_cell.angle_gamma   90.00
#
_symmetry.space_group_name_H-M   'P 1'
#
loop_
_entity.id
_entity.type
_entity.pdbx_description
1 polymer ?
#
loop_
_entity_poly.entity_id
_entity_poly.type
_entity_poly.pdbx_seq_one_letter_code
_entity_poly.pdbx_strand_id
1 'polypeptide(L)'
;MNTKKGSVSRRCKVSNCRNLKSASVKLYSLPKEGVMRDLWLERMNYIIDTNLKNLYVCSDHFLTGKPSGEFHKKHVDWSPSINLGSNNTKQFLDGDQC
;
A
#
# COMPACT_ATOMS: atom_id res chain seq x y z
N MET A 1 -5.35 -36.77 8.85
CA MET A 1 -4.34 -35.81 9.35
C MET A 1 -4.79 -34.41 8.94
N ASN A 2 -5.32 -33.63 9.88
CA ASN A 2 -5.97 -32.35 9.59
C ASN A 2 -4.93 -31.23 9.61
N THR A 3 -4.38 -30.86 8.46
CA THR A 3 -3.50 -29.70 8.32
C THR A 3 -4.33 -28.45 8.58
N LYS A 4 -4.26 -27.92 9.81
CA LYS A 4 -4.70 -26.56 10.13
C LYS A 4 -3.84 -25.59 9.32
N LYS A 5 -4.28 -25.24 8.10
CA LYS A 5 -3.75 -24.12 7.33
C LYS A 5 -3.88 -22.88 8.21
N GLY A 6 -2.77 -22.43 8.78
CA GLY A 6 -2.72 -21.18 9.52
C GLY A 6 -3.28 -20.07 8.65
N SER A 7 -4.37 -19.46 9.11
CA SER A 7 -5.08 -18.39 8.42
C SER A 7 -4.15 -17.18 8.35
N VAL A 8 -3.42 -17.00 7.25
CA VAL A 8 -2.65 -15.77 7.01
C VAL A 8 -3.65 -14.62 7.01
N SER A 9 -3.65 -13.82 8.07
CA SER A 9 -4.61 -12.75 8.27
C SER A 9 -4.45 -11.73 7.15
N ARG A 10 -5.45 -11.61 6.26
CA ARG A 10 -5.49 -10.58 5.22
C ARG A 10 -5.66 -9.21 5.89
N ARG A 11 -4.57 -8.59 6.29
CA ARG A 11 -4.56 -7.28 6.95
C ARG A 11 -3.80 -6.27 6.12
N CYS A 12 -4.19 -5.01 6.23
CA CYS A 12 -3.41 -3.93 5.64
C CYS A 12 -2.00 -3.93 6.24
N LYS A 13 -0.99 -3.77 5.38
CA LYS A 13 0.43 -3.79 5.75
C LYS A 13 1.06 -2.41 5.81
N VAL A 14 0.30 -1.38 5.49
CA VAL A 14 0.69 0.02 5.68
C VAL A 14 0.95 0.27 7.16
N SER A 15 2.06 0.93 7.47
CA SER A 15 2.45 1.30 8.83
C SER A 15 1.34 2.09 9.52
N ASN A 16 1.06 1.78 10.79
CA ASN A 16 0.03 2.43 11.60
C ASN A 16 -1.42 2.38 11.04
N CYS A 17 -1.70 1.52 10.06
CA CYS A 17 -3.06 1.35 9.58
C CYS A 17 -3.97 0.74 10.66
N ARG A 18 -5.02 1.45 11.05
CA ARG A 18 -6.01 0.99 12.04
C ARG A 18 -6.95 -0.09 11.50
N ASN A 19 -7.00 -0.27 10.18
CA ASN A 19 -7.81 -1.29 9.51
C ASN A 19 -7.13 -2.67 9.50
N LEU A 20 -6.79 -3.15 10.70
CA LEU A 20 -6.14 -4.45 10.90
C LEU A 20 -7.08 -5.65 10.64
N LYS A 21 -8.39 -5.43 10.74
CA LYS A 21 -9.42 -6.45 10.57
C LYS A 21 -10.31 -6.04 9.39
N SER A 22 -10.29 -6.84 8.33
CA SER A 22 -10.90 -6.57 7.00
C SER A 22 -12.42 -6.39 6.98
N ALA A 23 -13.09 -6.26 8.13
CA ALA A 23 -14.55 -6.27 8.21
C ALA A 23 -15.19 -5.02 7.62
N SER A 24 -14.50 -3.87 7.63
CA SER A 24 -15.10 -2.58 7.26
C SER A 24 -14.51 -1.94 6.00
N VAL A 25 -13.40 -2.47 5.47
CA VAL A 25 -12.68 -1.86 4.34
C VAL A 25 -12.28 -2.89 3.30
N LYS A 26 -12.25 -2.46 2.03
CA LYS A 26 -11.78 -3.31 0.93
C LYS A 26 -10.26 -3.40 0.99
N LEU A 27 -9.73 -4.60 0.75
CA LEU A 27 -8.29 -4.85 0.67
C LEU A 27 -7.91 -5.13 -0.77
N TYR A 28 -6.89 -4.43 -1.24
CA TYR A 28 -6.29 -4.58 -2.56
C TYR A 28 -4.92 -5.21 -2.41
N SER A 29 -4.67 -6.27 -3.19
CA SER A 29 -3.35 -6.87 -3.28
C SER A 29 -2.40 -5.95 -4.02
N LEU A 30 -1.12 -5.96 -3.63
CA LEU A 30 -0.10 -5.30 -4.44
C LEU A 30 -0.09 -5.82 -5.88
N PRO A 31 0.24 -4.97 -6.86
CA PRO A 31 0.60 -5.42 -8.21
C PRO A 31 1.70 -6.48 -8.14
N LYS A 32 1.62 -7.48 -9.03
CA LYS A 32 2.54 -8.62 -9.03
C LYS A 32 3.98 -8.20 -9.34
N GLU A 33 4.13 -7.28 -10.27
CA GLU A 33 5.42 -6.83 -10.81
C GLU A 33 5.31 -5.45 -11.46
N GLY A 34 6.46 -4.84 -11.76
CA GLY A 34 6.58 -3.58 -12.50
C GLY A 34 6.55 -2.32 -11.64
N VAL A 35 6.68 -1.16 -12.31
CA VAL A 35 6.87 0.16 -11.70
C VAL A 35 5.78 0.51 -10.67
N MET A 36 4.54 0.07 -10.91
CA MET A 36 3.44 0.31 -9.98
C MET A 36 3.69 -0.38 -8.63
N ARG A 37 4.27 -1.58 -8.63
CA ARG A 37 4.63 -2.31 -7.41
C ARG A 37 5.73 -1.59 -6.65
N ASP A 38 6.79 -1.19 -7.34
CA ASP A 38 7.93 -0.51 -6.72
C ASP A 38 7.49 0.80 -6.06
N LEU A 39 6.64 1.56 -6.74
CA LEU A 39 6.03 2.77 -6.20
C LEU A 39 5.19 2.48 -4.95
N TRP A 40 4.39 1.42 -4.95
CA TRP A 40 3.62 1.03 -3.77
C TRP A 40 4.52 0.69 -2.58
N LEU A 41 5.59 -0.06 -2.82
CA LEU A 41 6.57 -0.43 -1.79
C LEU A 41 7.28 0.80 -1.23
N GLU A 42 7.70 1.72 -2.10
CA GLU A 42 8.29 3.01 -1.73
C GLU A 42 7.34 3.83 -0.86
N ARG A 43 6.08 4.00 -1.29
CA ARG A 43 5.05 4.75 -0.55
C ARG A 43 4.76 4.17 0.82
N MET A 44 4.78 2.85 0.93
CA MET A 44 4.58 2.15 2.20
C MET A 44 5.85 2.03 3.04
N ASN A 45 6.98 2.54 2.53
CA ASN A 45 8.31 2.38 3.11
C ASN A 45 8.60 0.91 3.48
N TYR A 46 8.24 -0.01 2.59
CA TYR A 46 8.33 -1.45 2.80
C TYR A 46 9.61 -2.00 2.15
N ILE A 47 10.46 -2.64 2.94
CA ILE A 47 11.76 -3.16 2.49
C ILE A 47 11.55 -4.44 1.66
N ILE A 48 12.09 -4.46 0.44
CA ILE A 48 11.96 -5.55 -0.56
C ILE A 48 12.49 -6.89 -0.04
N ASP A 49 13.41 -6.88 0.92
CA ASP A 49 14.00 -8.06 1.58
C ASP A 49 12.97 -8.90 2.37
N THR A 50 11.82 -8.32 2.72
CA THR A 50 10.79 -9.02 3.48
C THR A 50 9.83 -9.75 2.54
N ASN A 51 9.54 -11.03 2.82
CA ASN A 51 8.61 -11.88 2.04
C ASN A 51 7.35 -11.11 1.58
N LEU A 52 7.32 -10.73 0.30
CA LEU A 52 6.31 -9.85 -0.29
C LEU A 52 4.97 -10.57 -0.59
N LYS A 53 4.77 -11.76 -0.03
CA LYS A 53 3.55 -12.54 -0.17
C LYS A 53 2.48 -12.00 0.78
N ASN A 54 1.23 -11.96 0.32
CA ASN A 54 0.08 -11.52 1.12
C ASN A 54 0.18 -10.06 1.61
N LEU A 55 0.79 -9.19 0.80
CA LEU A 55 0.77 -7.75 1.03
C LEU A 55 -0.54 -7.15 0.51
N TYR A 56 -1.26 -6.49 1.41
CA TYR A 56 -2.53 -5.85 1.11
C TYR A 56 -2.53 -4.41 1.59
N VAL A 57 -3.23 -3.55 0.85
CA VAL A 57 -3.50 -2.16 1.17
C VAL A 57 -5.00 -1.96 1.23
N CYS A 58 -5.52 -1.31 2.28
CA CYS A 58 -6.94 -1.04 2.34
C CYS A 58 -7.35 0.19 1.50
N SER A 59 -8.63 0.25 1.15
CA SER A 59 -9.26 1.37 0.43
C SER A 59 -8.96 2.73 1.03
N ASP A 60 -8.79 2.82 2.35
CA ASP A 60 -8.49 4.06 3.07
C ASP A 60 -7.19 4.77 2.64
N HIS A 61 -6.27 4.04 1.99
CA HIS A 61 -5.01 4.61 1.50
C HIS A 61 -5.09 5.17 0.08
N PHE A 62 -6.28 5.12 -0.53
CA PHE A 62 -6.58 5.66 -1.85
C PHE A 62 -7.65 6.75 -1.72
N LEU A 63 -7.49 7.85 -2.44
CA LEU A 63 -8.42 8.99 -2.46
C LEU A 63 -9.81 8.56 -2.94
N THR A 64 -9.92 7.75 -4.00
CA THR A 64 -11.21 7.22 -4.48
C THR A 64 -11.62 5.91 -3.81
N GLY A 65 -10.87 5.44 -2.80
CA GLY A 65 -11.14 4.19 -2.12
C GLY A 65 -10.73 2.93 -2.90
N LYS A 66 -10.06 3.07 -4.05
CA LYS A 66 -9.57 1.96 -4.87
C LYS A 66 -8.33 2.36 -5.67
N PRO A 67 -7.42 1.42 -5.95
CA PRO A 67 -6.32 1.68 -6.86
C PRO A 67 -6.82 1.90 -8.29
N SER A 68 -6.15 2.79 -9.02
CA SER A 68 -6.39 2.98 -10.44
C SER A 68 -5.82 1.81 -11.25
N GLY A 69 -6.32 1.65 -12.48
CA GLY A 69 -5.84 0.63 -13.39
C GLY A 69 -4.37 0.83 -13.78
N GLU A 70 -3.69 -0.27 -14.15
CA GLU A 70 -2.26 -0.28 -14.46
C GLU A 70 -1.85 0.72 -15.56
N PHE A 71 -2.77 1.02 -16.47
CA PHE A 71 -2.57 1.95 -17.59
C PHE A 71 -2.71 3.43 -17.22
N HIS A 72 -3.28 3.75 -16.05
CA HIS A 72 -3.55 5.13 -15.62
C HIS A 72 -2.43 5.67 -14.71
N LYS A 73 -1.19 5.67 -15.22
CA LYS A 73 0.02 6.02 -14.43
C LYS A 73 0.00 7.42 -13.80
N LYS A 74 -0.75 8.34 -14.40
CA LYS A 74 -0.90 9.73 -13.93
C LYS A 74 -2.01 9.90 -12.88
N HIS A 75 -2.77 8.85 -12.59
CA HIS A 75 -3.87 8.93 -11.65
C HIS A 75 -3.34 8.97 -10.21
N VAL A 76 -3.93 9.82 -9.37
CA VAL A 76 -3.53 9.99 -7.96
C VAL A 76 -3.64 8.70 -7.14
N ASP A 77 -4.59 7.83 -7.51
CA ASP A 77 -4.76 6.49 -6.92
C ASP A 77 -3.99 5.38 -7.65
N TRP A 78 -3.05 5.70 -8.53
CA TRP A 78 -2.17 4.69 -9.11
C TRP A 78 -1.24 4.06 -8.06
N SER A 79 -1.06 4.73 -6.93
CA SER A 79 -0.44 4.20 -5.72
C SER A 79 -1.14 4.73 -4.48
N PRO A 80 -1.06 4.03 -3.34
CA PRO A 80 -1.55 4.59 -2.10
C PRO A 80 -0.78 5.88 -1.79
N SER A 81 -1.51 6.93 -1.49
CA SER A 81 -0.98 8.29 -1.38
C SER A 81 -1.37 8.99 -0.08
N ILE A 82 -2.36 8.45 0.64
CA ILE A 82 -2.87 9.01 1.89
C ILE A 82 -2.75 8.00 3.04
N ASN A 83 -2.70 8.50 4.28
CA ASN A 83 -2.69 7.68 5.51
C ASN A 83 -1.59 6.60 5.56
N LEU A 84 -0.45 6.80 4.89
CA LEU A 84 0.61 5.78 4.70
C LEU A 84 1.41 5.41 5.97
N GLY A 85 1.06 5.99 7.11
CA GLY A 85 1.86 5.90 8.32
C GLY A 85 3.07 6.83 8.20
N SER A 86 3.03 7.93 8.93
CA SER A 86 4.13 8.89 8.94
C SER A 86 5.34 8.28 9.65
N ASN A 87 6.41 8.00 8.90
CA ASN A 87 7.75 7.91 9.47
C ASN A 87 8.75 8.66 8.59
N ASN A 88 8.94 9.93 8.97
CA ASN A 88 9.88 10.93 8.48
C ASN A 88 9.71 11.45 7.04
N THR A 89 9.04 12.60 6.97
CA THR A 89 9.54 13.81 6.29
C THR A 89 10.84 13.61 5.51
N LYS A 90 10.70 13.34 4.22
CA LYS A 90 11.41 14.12 3.20
C LYS A 90 10.33 14.94 2.49
N GLN A 91 9.84 15.95 3.20
CA GLN A 91 9.16 17.07 2.57
C GLN A 91 10.22 17.65 1.63
N PHE A 92 10.10 17.38 0.34
CA PHE A 92 10.74 18.22 -0.66
C PHE A 92 9.99 19.55 -0.64
N LEU A 93 10.30 20.37 0.37
CA LEU A 93 10.19 21.82 0.31
C LEU A 93 11.57 22.32 -0.07
N ASP A 94 11.88 22.19 -1.35
CA ASP A 94 12.80 23.09 -2.04
C ASP A 94 11.99 23.48 -3.29
N GLY A 95 11.22 24.57 -3.28
CA GLY A 95 11.66 25.87 -2.78
C GLY A 95 12.60 26.55 -3.76
N ASP A 96 12.65 26.12 -5.04
CA ASP A 96 13.39 26.86 -6.07
C ASP A 96 12.42 27.64 -6.96
N GLN A 97 12.11 28.85 -6.50
CA GLN A 97 11.89 29.98 -7.40
C GLN A 97 13.27 30.49 -7.82
N CYS A 98 13.54 30.46 -9.12
CA CYS A 98 14.34 31.47 -9.82
C CYS A 98 13.64 31.76 -11.15
#